data_AF-A0A934KN23-F1
#
_entry.id   AF-A0A934KN23-F1
#
_cell.length_a   1.000
_cell.length_b   1.000
_cell.length_c   1.000
_cell.angle_alpha   90.00
_cell.angle_beta   90.00
_cell.angle_gamma   90.00
#
_symmetry.space_group_name_H-M   'P 1'
#
loop_
_entity.id
_entity.type
_entity.pdbx_description
1 polymer ?
#
loop_
_entity_poly.entity_id
_entity_poly.type
_entity_poly.pdbx_seq_one_letter_code
_entity_poly.pdbx_strand_id
1 'polypeptide(L)'
;MDIIKNIYRGYSFDKASNIGDGIVYKYDSTNEINKQKVSIKSFLDRSFSFLNANKSTSIVYKITSINNAALLKKDYEEINSIMSRHKYIDRVTKLIELGYNIEFYAYDDSTFKLNLQVIDSELPKIIAHIVKDIYVSRISKLVTIQASI
;
A
#
# COMPACT_ATOMS: atom_id res chain seq x y z
N MET A 1 -6.60 -33.72 21.43
CA MET A 1 -7.60 -33.41 20.38
C MET A 1 -6.90 -32.51 19.39
N ASP A 2 -6.30 -33.12 18.37
CA ASP A 2 -5.29 -32.51 17.52
C ASP A 2 -5.92 -31.52 16.53
N ILE A 3 -5.62 -30.24 16.72
CA ILE A 3 -5.91 -29.20 15.73
C ILE A 3 -4.88 -29.40 14.62
N ILE A 4 -5.37 -29.80 13.44
CA ILE A 4 -4.59 -29.96 12.21
C ILE A 4 -3.90 -28.62 11.92
N LYS A 5 -2.62 -28.49 12.29
CA LYS A 5 -1.72 -27.43 11.82
C LYS A 5 -1.39 -27.74 10.37
N ASN A 6 -2.23 -27.26 9.44
CA ASN A 6 -1.88 -27.25 8.03
C ASN A 6 -0.75 -26.24 7.82
N ILE A 7 0.48 -26.73 7.90
CA ILE A 7 1.69 -25.99 7.60
C ILE A 7 1.79 -25.87 6.09
N TYR A 8 1.30 -24.76 5.54
CA TYR A 8 1.70 -24.31 4.21
C TYR A 8 2.88 -23.36 4.39
N ARG A 9 4.08 -23.82 3.99
CA ARG A 9 5.38 -23.10 3.98
C ARG A 9 5.43 -21.82 4.82
N GLY A 10 5.98 -21.92 6.03
CA GLY A 10 6.41 -20.77 6.84
C GLY A 10 5.30 -20.01 7.58
N TYR A 11 4.05 -20.46 7.53
CA TYR A 11 2.93 -19.83 8.24
C TYR A 11 2.17 -20.84 9.12
N SER A 12 1.73 -20.39 10.30
CA SER A 12 0.74 -21.10 11.14
C SER A 12 -0.46 -20.21 11.43
N PHE A 13 -1.62 -20.83 11.69
CA PHE A 13 -2.91 -20.14 11.80
C PHE A 13 -3.61 -20.45 13.11
N ASP A 14 -4.08 -19.40 13.80
CA ASP A 14 -4.99 -19.51 14.95
C ASP A 14 -6.32 -18.80 14.68
N LYS A 15 -7.37 -19.25 15.36
CA LYS A 15 -8.69 -18.59 15.33
C LYS A 15 -8.60 -17.25 16.09
N ALA A 16 -9.01 -16.15 15.44
CA ALA A 16 -9.17 -14.89 16.15
C ALA A 16 -10.50 -14.86 16.94
N SER A 17 -10.61 -13.93 17.90
CA SER A 17 -11.82 -13.75 18.73
C SER A 17 -13.07 -13.39 17.92
N ASN A 18 -12.91 -12.78 16.74
CA ASN A 18 -14.01 -12.39 15.87
C ASN A 18 -14.27 -13.45 14.78
N ILE A 19 -15.55 -13.71 14.50
CA ILE A 19 -15.97 -14.63 13.44
C ILE A 19 -15.54 -14.05 12.08
N GLY A 20 -14.68 -14.77 11.36
CA GLY A 20 -14.17 -14.38 10.04
C GLY A 20 -12.73 -13.86 10.01
N ASP A 21 -12.12 -13.68 11.19
CA ASP A 21 -10.71 -13.26 11.34
C ASP A 21 -9.82 -14.43 11.79
N GLY A 22 -8.56 -14.39 11.38
CA GLY A 22 -7.53 -15.39 11.66
C GLY A 22 -6.24 -14.71 12.07
N ILE A 23 -5.43 -15.41 12.87
CA ILE A 23 -4.13 -14.95 13.27
C ILE A 23 -3.11 -15.75 12.47
N VAL A 24 -2.30 -15.06 11.68
CA VAL A 24 -1.17 -15.62 10.95
C VAL A 24 0.09 -15.40 11.77
N TYR A 25 0.86 -16.47 11.95
CA TYR A 25 2.22 -16.40 12.46
C TYR A 25 3.17 -16.57 11.27
N LYS A 26 3.97 -15.55 10.98
CA LYS A 26 5.04 -15.63 9.99
C LYS A 26 6.34 -15.99 10.70
N TYR A 27 7.01 -17.02 10.21
CA TYR A 27 8.35 -17.42 10.67
C TYR A 27 9.38 -16.88 9.68
N ASP A 28 10.19 -15.92 10.12
CA ASP A 28 11.33 -15.43 9.34
C ASP A 28 12.57 -16.28 9.60
N SER A 29 13.53 -16.23 8.67
CA SER A 29 14.89 -16.79 8.74
C SER A 29 15.68 -16.40 10.00
N THR A 30 15.24 -15.37 10.73
CA THR A 30 15.78 -14.92 12.02
C THR A 30 15.16 -15.61 13.24
N ASN A 31 14.24 -16.58 13.06
CA ASN A 31 13.44 -17.22 14.11
C ASN A 31 12.51 -16.29 14.92
N GLU A 32 12.29 -15.04 14.49
CA GLU A 32 11.30 -14.17 15.10
C GLU A 32 9.89 -14.51 14.60
N ILE A 33 8.97 -14.73 15.55
CA ILE A 33 7.56 -15.00 15.25
C ILE A 33 6.81 -13.67 15.19
N ASN A 34 6.48 -13.23 13.99
CA ASN A 34 5.64 -12.06 13.80
C ASN A 34 4.17 -12.46 13.76
N LYS A 35 3.40 -12.02 14.77
CA LYS A 35 1.97 -12.27 14.90
C LYS A 35 1.18 -11.19 14.14
N GLN A 36 0.36 -11.60 13.19
CA GLN A 36 -0.42 -10.71 12.33
C GLN A 36 -1.89 -11.14 12.31
N LYS A 37 -2.82 -10.21 12.51
CA LYS A 37 -4.27 -10.50 12.51
C LYS A 37 -4.88 -10.20 11.14
N VAL A 38 -5.21 -11.24 10.37
CA VAL A 38 -5.74 -11.13 9.00
C VAL A 38 -7.21 -11.54 8.95
N SER A 39 -7.92 -11.19 7.87
CA SER A 39 -9.23 -11.80 7.61
C SER A 39 -9.06 -13.17 6.95
N ILE A 40 -9.78 -14.19 7.40
CA ILE A 40 -9.66 -15.56 6.88
C ILE A 40 -10.22 -15.67 5.47
N LYS A 41 -11.35 -14.99 5.20
CA LYS A 41 -11.95 -14.98 3.85
C LYS A 41 -10.99 -14.41 2.83
N SER A 42 -10.30 -13.36 3.23
CA SER A 42 -9.36 -12.64 2.39
C SER A 42 -8.08 -13.46 2.13
N PHE A 43 -7.63 -14.26 3.09
CA PHE A 43 -6.50 -15.18 2.90
C PHE A 43 -6.85 -16.42 2.04
N LEU A 44 -8.04 -16.99 2.21
CA LEU A 44 -8.47 -18.21 1.51
C LEU A 44 -8.98 -17.93 0.09
N ASP A 45 -9.70 -16.82 -0.11
CA ASP A 45 -9.97 -16.31 -1.45
C ASP A 45 -8.68 -15.72 -1.99
N ARG A 46 -7.97 -16.49 -2.82
CA ARG A 46 -6.94 -15.98 -3.75
C ARG A 46 -7.53 -15.02 -4.81
N SER A 47 -8.67 -14.39 -4.53
CA SER A 47 -9.25 -13.38 -5.39
C SER A 47 -8.59 -12.04 -5.06
N PHE A 48 -8.01 -11.40 -6.06
CA PHE A 48 -7.42 -10.05 -5.99
C PHE A 48 -8.48 -8.95 -5.73
N SER A 49 -9.63 -9.29 -5.13
CA SER A 49 -10.70 -8.37 -4.76
C SER A 49 -10.28 -7.32 -3.72
N PHE A 50 -9.12 -7.52 -3.09
CA PHE A 50 -8.41 -6.53 -2.27
C PHE A 50 -7.98 -5.26 -2.97
N LEU A 51 -7.78 -5.30 -4.30
CA LEU A 51 -7.38 -4.14 -5.08
C LEU A 51 -8.57 -3.30 -5.54
N ASN A 52 -9.77 -3.57 -5.03
CA ASN A 52 -10.94 -2.78 -5.37
C ASN A 52 -10.76 -1.37 -4.81
N ALA A 53 -10.65 -0.37 -5.69
CA ALA A 53 -10.39 1.02 -5.34
C ALA A 53 -11.53 1.59 -4.49
N ASN A 54 -11.43 1.44 -3.17
CA ASN A 54 -12.33 1.97 -2.17
C ASN A 54 -11.52 2.70 -1.09
N LYS A 55 -12.19 3.38 -0.15
CA LYS A 55 -11.50 4.11 0.95
C LYS A 55 -10.46 3.24 1.67
N SER A 56 -10.74 1.95 1.89
CA SER A 56 -9.82 1.00 2.54
C SER A 56 -8.55 0.67 1.73
N THR A 57 -8.42 1.10 0.48
CA THR A 57 -7.18 0.92 -0.32
C THR A 57 -6.37 2.21 -0.47
N SER A 58 -6.71 3.26 0.27
CA SER A 58 -6.09 4.57 0.14
C SER A 58 -4.66 4.60 0.70
N ILE A 59 -3.77 5.27 -0.03
CA ILE A 59 -2.38 5.53 0.36
C ILE A 59 -2.24 7.02 0.65
N VAL A 60 -1.70 7.34 1.83
CA VAL A 60 -1.43 8.70 2.27
C VAL A 60 0.02 9.05 1.95
N TYR A 61 0.20 10.21 1.32
CA TYR A 61 1.51 10.79 1.03
C TYR A 61 1.65 12.11 1.77
N LYS A 62 2.88 12.41 2.22
CA LYS A 62 3.24 13.73 2.73
C LYS A 62 3.86 14.56 1.62
N ILE A 63 3.54 15.85 1.61
CA ILE A 63 4.16 16.84 0.73
C ILE A 63 5.28 17.51 1.53
N THR A 64 6.49 17.47 1.01
CA THR A 64 7.68 18.11 1.62
C THR A 64 8.28 19.11 0.64
N SER A 65 9.08 20.05 1.12
CA SER A 65 9.89 20.94 0.28
C SER A 65 11.37 20.76 0.59
N ILE A 66 12.25 21.32 -0.23
CA ILE A 66 13.71 21.24 -0.08
C ILE A 66 14.17 21.66 1.34
N ASN A 67 13.46 22.58 1.99
CA ASN A 67 13.76 23.07 3.33
C ASN A 67 12.84 22.51 4.43
N ASN A 68 12.07 21.44 4.16
CA ASN A 68 10.99 20.96 5.02
C ASN A 68 9.95 22.03 5.40
N ALA A 69 9.86 23.11 4.61
CA ALA A 69 8.83 24.13 4.78
C ALA A 69 7.47 23.55 4.39
N ALA A 70 6.43 23.96 5.13
CA ALA A 70 5.05 23.62 4.85
C ALA A 70 4.60 24.18 3.49
N LEU A 71 3.61 23.52 2.88
CA LEU A 71 2.97 23.99 1.65
C LEU A 71 2.41 25.40 1.86
N LEU A 72 2.86 26.35 1.03
CA LEU A 72 2.39 27.73 1.10
C LEU A 72 0.91 27.80 0.73
N LYS A 73 0.14 28.67 1.42
CA LYS A 73 -1.30 28.82 1.18
C LYS A 73 -1.62 29.17 -0.28
N LYS A 74 -0.82 30.06 -0.89
CA LYS A 74 -0.96 30.44 -2.30
C LYS A 74 -0.83 29.23 -3.22
N ASP A 75 0.18 28.40 -3.00
CA ASP A 75 0.45 27.21 -3.81
C ASP A 75 -0.68 26.18 -3.63
N TYR A 76 -1.14 25.97 -2.39
CA TYR A 76 -2.28 25.10 -2.09
C TYR A 76 -3.55 25.53 -2.83
N GLU A 77 -3.87 26.83 -2.85
CA GLU A 77 -5.03 27.38 -3.56
C GLU A 77 -4.88 27.23 -5.08
N GLU A 78 -3.70 27.54 -5.62
CA GLU A 78 -3.38 27.36 -7.04
C GLU A 78 -3.55 25.90 -7.48
N ILE A 79 -2.98 24.95 -6.74
CA ILE A 79 -3.09 23.52 -7.03
C ILE A 79 -4.55 23.06 -6.96
N ASN A 80 -5.30 23.46 -5.93
CA ASN A 80 -6.69 23.02 -5.78
C ASN A 80 -7.66 23.64 -6.80
N SER A 81 -7.29 24.74 -7.43
CA SER A 81 -8.06 25.35 -8.52
C SER A 81 -8.06 24.51 -9.82
N ILE A 82 -7.16 23.51 -9.94
CA ILE A 82 -7.08 22.64 -11.11
C ILE A 82 -8.29 21.70 -11.16
N MET A 83 -9.09 21.83 -12.22
CA MET A 83 -10.38 21.12 -12.44
C MET A 83 -10.43 20.29 -13.74
N SER A 84 -9.27 19.90 -14.28
CA SER A 84 -9.18 19.12 -15.51
C SER A 84 -9.78 17.70 -15.37
N ARG A 85 -9.97 17.01 -16.51
CA ARG A 85 -10.36 15.58 -16.54
C ARG A 85 -9.39 14.71 -15.72
N HIS A 86 -8.11 15.06 -15.69
CA HIS A 86 -7.05 14.35 -15.00
C HIS A 86 -6.53 15.12 -13.78
N LYS A 87 -7.42 15.83 -13.07
CA LYS A 87 -7.07 16.79 -12.01
C LYS A 87 -6.05 16.29 -10.99
N TYR A 88 -6.08 15.02 -10.59
CA TYR A 88 -5.13 14.48 -9.61
C TYR A 88 -3.71 14.37 -10.16
N ILE A 89 -3.56 13.93 -11.41
CA ILE A 89 -2.28 13.88 -12.12
C ILE A 89 -1.75 15.31 -12.31
N ASP A 90 -2.62 16.23 -12.74
CA ASP A 90 -2.21 17.62 -12.98
C ASP A 90 -1.83 18.34 -11.67
N ARG A 91 -2.52 18.06 -10.56
CA ARG A 91 -2.16 18.56 -9.22
C ARG A 91 -0.82 18.04 -8.74
N VAL A 92 -0.55 16.75 -8.93
CA VAL A 92 0.75 16.14 -8.61
C VAL A 92 1.86 16.73 -9.48
N THR A 93 1.60 16.92 -10.77
CA THR A 93 2.54 17.58 -11.70
C THR A 93 2.87 18.98 -11.20
N LYS A 94 1.85 19.76 -10.85
CA LYS A 94 2.01 21.14 -10.36
C LYS A 94 2.78 21.23 -9.04
N LEU A 95 2.56 20.29 -8.11
CA LEU A 95 3.34 20.20 -6.87
C LEU A 95 4.84 20.07 -7.17
N ILE A 96 5.19 19.20 -8.12
CA ILE A 96 6.60 18.96 -8.50
C ILE A 96 7.19 20.17 -9.21
N GLU A 97 6.44 20.82 -10.11
CA GLU A 97 6.85 22.07 -10.78
C GLU A 97 7.17 23.19 -9.79
N LEU A 98 6.43 23.27 -8.68
CA LEU A 98 6.64 24.22 -7.60
C LEU A 98 7.80 23.82 -6.65
N GLY A 99 8.49 22.72 -6.93
CA GLY A 99 9.64 22.25 -6.14
C GLY A 99 9.28 21.47 -4.88
N TYR A 100 8.03 20.99 -4.77
CA TYR A 100 7.62 20.09 -3.69
C TYR A 100 7.92 18.63 -4.05
N ASN A 101 8.24 17.87 -3.02
CA ASN A 101 8.44 16.43 -3.07
C ASN A 101 7.23 15.70 -2.49
N ILE A 102 7.02 14.47 -2.95
CA ILE A 102 5.94 13.59 -2.50
C ILE A 102 6.58 12.33 -1.94
N GLU A 103 6.36 12.08 -0.65
CA GLU A 103 6.92 10.96 0.07
C GLU A 103 5.81 10.07 0.63
N PHE A 104 6.00 8.75 0.55
CA PHE A 104 5.09 7.81 1.18
C PHE A 104 5.03 8.08 2.70
N TYR A 105 3.82 8.14 3.25
CA TYR A 105 3.60 8.33 4.67
C TYR A 105 3.01 7.08 5.31
N ALA A 106 1.81 6.67 4.88
CA ALA A 106 1.12 5.53 5.47
C ALA A 106 0.04 4.97 4.54
N TYR A 107 -0.44 3.78 4.88
CA TYR A 107 -1.73 3.28 4.41
C TYR A 107 -2.83 3.74 5.37
N ASP A 108 -3.98 4.15 4.84
CA ASP A 108 -5.12 4.59 5.66
C ASP A 108 -5.74 3.40 6.44
N ASP A 109 -5.83 2.23 5.78
CA ASP A 109 -6.32 1.00 6.40
C ASP A 109 -5.16 0.04 6.76
N SER A 110 -5.02 -0.23 8.05
CA SER A 110 -4.08 -1.22 8.57
C SER A 110 -4.32 -2.64 8.04
N THR A 111 -5.57 -2.99 7.74
CA THR A 111 -5.95 -4.30 7.21
C THR A 111 -5.41 -4.47 5.80
N PHE A 112 -5.58 -3.48 4.93
CA PHE A 112 -5.03 -3.50 3.59
C PHE A 112 -3.51 -3.60 3.58
N LYS A 113 -2.82 -2.81 4.41
CA LYS A 113 -1.36 -2.92 4.60
C LYS A 113 -0.97 -4.35 4.99
N LEU A 114 -1.68 -4.93 5.96
CA LEU A 114 -1.37 -6.27 6.43
C LEU A 114 -1.57 -7.33 5.35
N ASN A 115 -2.65 -7.23 4.57
CA ASN A 115 -2.91 -8.15 3.47
C ASN A 115 -1.76 -8.15 2.44
N LEU A 116 -1.18 -6.97 2.16
CA LEU A 116 0.01 -6.87 1.31
C LEU A 116 1.23 -7.53 1.99
N GLN A 117 1.45 -7.30 3.29
CA GLN A 117 2.59 -7.86 4.05
C GLN A 117 2.59 -9.39 4.16
N VAL A 118 1.39 -9.99 4.17
CA VAL A 118 1.21 -11.45 4.21
C VAL A 118 1.69 -12.09 2.91
N ILE A 119 1.49 -11.42 1.78
CA ILE A 119 2.00 -11.88 0.47
C ILE A 119 3.53 -11.74 0.47
N ASP A 120 4.02 -10.53 0.74
CA ASP A 120 5.45 -10.22 0.83
C ASP A 120 5.63 -8.99 1.73
N SER A 121 6.64 -9.02 2.61
CA SER A 121 6.87 -7.96 3.60
C SER A 121 7.20 -6.60 2.98
N GLU A 122 7.82 -6.58 1.78
CA GLU A 122 8.17 -5.37 1.04
C GLU A 122 7.09 -4.91 0.06
N LEU A 123 6.08 -5.75 -0.23
CA LEU A 123 5.00 -5.43 -1.16
C LEU A 123 4.28 -4.11 -0.85
N PRO A 124 3.96 -3.75 0.41
CA PRO A 124 3.37 -2.43 0.69
C PRO A 124 4.27 -1.28 0.20
N LYS A 125 5.58 -1.37 0.42
CA LYS A 125 6.49 -0.32 -0.01
C LYS A 125 6.56 -0.23 -1.54
N ILE A 126 6.59 -1.38 -2.21
CA ILE A 126 6.59 -1.48 -3.68
C ILE A 126 5.31 -0.87 -4.26
N ILE A 127 4.14 -1.22 -3.73
CA ILE A 127 2.85 -0.69 -4.19
C ILE A 127 2.78 0.83 -3.99
N ALA A 128 3.23 1.35 -2.85
CA ALA A 128 3.29 2.80 -2.63
C ALA A 128 4.19 3.50 -3.64
N HIS A 129 5.35 2.94 -3.98
CA HIS A 129 6.22 3.53 -5.01
C HIS A 129 5.59 3.49 -6.41
N ILE A 130 5.01 2.35 -6.80
CA ILE A 130 4.35 2.21 -8.11
C ILE A 130 3.21 3.23 -8.25
N VAL A 131 2.35 3.35 -7.23
CA VAL A 131 1.24 4.30 -7.25
C VAL A 131 1.77 5.72 -7.37
N LYS A 132 2.76 6.11 -6.55
CA LYS A 132 3.39 7.42 -6.67
C LYS A 132 3.89 7.67 -8.09
N ASP A 133 4.64 6.74 -8.65
CA ASP A 133 5.26 6.88 -9.96
C ASP A 133 4.22 7.02 -11.06
N ILE A 134 3.09 6.29 -11.02
CA ILE A 134 1.98 6.47 -11.98
C ILE A 134 1.48 7.92 -12.02
N TYR A 135 1.33 8.57 -10.86
CA TYR A 135 0.86 9.96 -10.79
C TYR A 135 1.95 10.97 -11.15
N VAL A 136 3.22 10.68 -10.83
CA VAL A 136 4.36 11.57 -11.11
C VAL A 136 4.77 11.52 -12.58
N SER A 137 4.93 10.32 -13.13
CA SER A 137 5.51 10.07 -14.45
C SER A 137 4.49 9.93 -15.57
N ARG A 138 3.18 10.02 -15.25
CA ARG A 138 2.06 9.75 -16.17
C ARG A 138 2.14 8.37 -16.85
N ILE A 139 2.87 7.42 -16.25
CA ILE A 139 2.96 6.06 -16.76
C ILE A 139 1.59 5.40 -16.59
N SER A 140 0.87 5.26 -17.70
CA SER A 140 -0.42 4.59 -17.77
C SER A 140 -0.31 3.08 -18.03
N LYS A 141 0.92 2.59 -18.30
CA LYS A 141 1.22 1.17 -18.56
C LYS A 141 2.52 0.80 -17.88
N LEU A 142 2.46 -0.16 -16.95
CA LEU A 142 3.66 -0.83 -16.49
C LEU A 142 4.21 -1.63 -17.67
N VAL A 143 5.38 -1.24 -18.19
CA VAL A 143 6.09 -2.05 -19.18
C VAL A 143 6.59 -3.30 -18.46
N THR A 144 6.26 -4.46 -19.01
CA THR A 144 6.78 -5.75 -18.53
C THR A 144 8.30 -5.67 -18.44
N ILE A 145 8.85 -5.79 -17.23
CA ILE A 145 10.28 -6.03 -17.05
C ILE A 145 10.49 -7.47 -17.52
N GLN A 146 10.88 -7.65 -18.78
CA GLN A 146 11.42 -8.93 -19.22
C GLN A 146 12.75 -9.10 -18.50
N ALA A 147 12.75 -9.90 -17.43
CA ALA A 147 13.97 -10.45 -16.90
C ALA A 147 14.61 -11.26 -18.03
N SER A 148 15.62 -10.70 -18.66
CA SER A 148 16.56 -11.47 -19.46
C SER A 148 17.39 -12.25 -18.45
N ILE A 149 16.98 -13.48 -18.20
CA ILE A 149 17.78 -14.50 -17.49
C ILE A 149 18.71 -15.12 -18.52
#